data_AF-F5T0K4-F1
#
_entry.id   AF-F5T0K4-F1
#
_cell.length_a   1.000
_cell.length_b   1.000
_cell.length_c   1.000
_cell.angle_alpha   90.00
_cell.angle_beta   90.00
_cell.angle_gamma   90.00
#
_symmetry.space_group_name_H-M   'P 1'
#
loop_
_entity.id
_entity.type
_entity.pdbx_description
1 polymer ?
#
loop_
_entity_poly.entity_id
_entity_poly.type
_entity_poly.pdbx_seq_one_letter_code
_entity_poly.pdbx_strand_id
1 'polypeptide(L)'
;MITKIIRGNTAHIDSSSVSKLKAQAKKLKRAENITHTEALEQVAKKFGFDNWHQVIDGNKIFQETERCLNHGIFAVFNLEDAIEIFDTKLYLTEDDLAEVVIHDAYYQYFIHLIEEDDEDNRQLKDIYTEEELKEIFDNEISSKKFYRINFMIPGLSDEGACYSLNTLLDKAIVKLPELYIVKGKFVENDYIFDNEWFEDDESYLPEH
;
A
#
# COMPACT_ATOMS: atom_id res chain seq x y z
N MET A 1 -15.78 -6.26 -11.63
CA MET A 1 -15.05 -5.26 -12.46
C MET A 1 -13.68 -5.80 -12.86
N ILE A 2 -13.09 -5.34 -13.96
CA ILE A 2 -11.67 -5.56 -14.30
C ILE A 2 -10.95 -4.26 -13.95
N THR A 3 -9.94 -4.33 -13.08
CA THR A 3 -9.15 -3.16 -12.66
C THR A 3 -7.93 -3.07 -13.55
N LYS A 4 -7.91 -2.05 -14.43
CA LYS A 4 -6.78 -1.72 -15.29
C LYS A 4 -6.36 -0.30 -14.98
N ILE A 5 -5.08 -0.11 -14.68
CA ILE A 5 -4.49 1.21 -14.41
C ILE A 5 -3.50 1.51 -15.53
N ILE A 6 -3.58 2.72 -16.09
CA ILE A 6 -2.65 3.18 -17.10
C ILE A 6 -1.76 4.24 -16.45
N ARG A 7 -0.44 4.00 -16.39
CA ARG A 7 0.54 4.99 -15.94
C ARG A 7 1.64 5.13 -16.99
N GLY A 8 1.77 6.33 -17.54
CA GLY A 8 2.61 6.57 -18.72
C GLY A 8 2.17 5.68 -19.89
N ASN A 9 3.12 4.92 -20.44
CA ASN A 9 2.88 3.98 -21.55
C ASN A 9 2.61 2.54 -21.09
N THR A 10 2.51 2.30 -19.78
CA THR A 10 2.38 0.95 -19.22
C THR A 10 0.99 0.73 -18.63
N ALA A 11 0.38 -0.41 -18.99
CA ALA A 11 -0.88 -0.85 -18.42
C ALA A 11 -0.64 -1.90 -17.33
N HIS A 12 -1.21 -1.68 -16.14
CA HIS A 12 -1.13 -2.56 -14.98
C HIS A 12 -2.48 -3.21 -14.71
N ILE A 13 -2.48 -4.45 -14.21
CA ILE A 13 -3.70 -5.24 -14.00
C ILE A 13 -3.57 -6.19 -12.80
N ASP A 14 -4.55 -6.17 -11.90
CA ASP A 14 -4.57 -7.00 -10.69
C ASP A 14 -4.79 -8.50 -11.00
N SER A 15 -4.44 -9.35 -10.03
CA SER A 15 -4.49 -10.81 -10.22
C SER A 15 -5.90 -11.35 -10.37
N SER A 16 -6.90 -10.70 -9.76
CA SER A 16 -8.30 -11.07 -9.94
C SER A 16 -8.74 -10.85 -11.38
N SER A 17 -8.32 -9.73 -11.99
CA SER A 17 -8.62 -9.40 -13.37
C SER A 17 -7.93 -10.32 -14.35
N VAL A 18 -6.66 -10.66 -14.14
CA VAL A 18 -5.97 -11.67 -14.97
C VAL A 18 -6.69 -13.02 -14.92
N SER A 19 -7.17 -13.43 -13.75
CA SER A 19 -7.95 -14.66 -13.60
C SER A 19 -9.28 -14.60 -14.36
N LYS A 20 -9.98 -13.46 -14.34
CA LYS A 20 -11.19 -13.23 -15.15
C LYS A 20 -10.87 -13.28 -16.65
N LEU A 21 -9.77 -12.69 -17.11
CA LEU A 21 -9.33 -12.74 -18.51
C LEU A 21 -9.01 -14.18 -18.96
N LYS A 22 -8.30 -14.95 -18.14
CA LYS A 22 -8.05 -16.39 -18.40
C LYS A 22 -9.36 -17.18 -18.52
N ALA A 23 -10.33 -16.89 -17.66
CA ALA A 23 -11.66 -17.52 -17.75
C ALA A 23 -12.41 -17.14 -19.03
N GLN A 24 -12.31 -15.88 -19.48
CA GLN A 24 -12.87 -15.44 -20.76
C GLN A 24 -12.19 -16.11 -21.96
N ALA A 25 -10.86 -16.21 -21.96
CA ALA A 25 -10.12 -16.90 -23.01
C ALA A 25 -10.50 -18.39 -23.10
N LYS A 26 -10.74 -19.07 -21.97
CA LYS A 26 -11.23 -20.45 -21.94
C LYS A 26 -12.62 -20.59 -22.57
N LYS A 27 -13.51 -19.61 -22.39
CA LYS A 27 -14.83 -19.57 -23.04
C LYS A 27 -14.69 -19.31 -24.54
N LEU A 28 -13.87 -18.35 -24.93
CA LEU A 28 -13.61 -17.99 -26.34
C LEU A 28 -13.03 -19.16 -27.13
N LYS A 29 -12.03 -19.85 -26.55
CA LYS A 29 -11.44 -21.07 -27.11
C LYS A 29 -12.51 -22.11 -27.51
N ARG A 30 -13.50 -22.31 -26.64
CA ARG A 30 -14.58 -23.28 -26.86
C ARG A 30 -15.60 -22.80 -27.90
N ALA A 31 -15.88 -21.51 -27.94
CA ALA A 31 -16.86 -20.92 -28.85
C ALA A 31 -16.35 -20.86 -30.30
N GLU A 32 -15.07 -20.50 -30.48
CA GLU A 32 -14.48 -20.25 -31.81
C GLU A 32 -13.59 -21.39 -32.30
N ASN A 33 -13.40 -22.43 -31.47
CA ASN A 33 -12.53 -23.57 -31.77
C ASN A 33 -11.08 -23.18 -32.14
N ILE A 34 -10.57 -22.12 -31.51
CA ILE A 34 -9.21 -21.60 -31.68
C ILE A 34 -8.24 -22.20 -30.66
N THR A 35 -6.93 -21.97 -30.83
CA THR A 35 -5.93 -22.39 -29.84
C THR A 35 -6.05 -21.57 -28.55
N HIS A 36 -5.48 -22.10 -27.46
CA HIS A 36 -5.48 -21.36 -26.19
C HIS A 36 -4.73 -20.03 -26.28
N THR A 37 -3.59 -20.02 -26.96
CA THR A 37 -2.75 -18.84 -27.17
C THR A 37 -3.50 -17.78 -27.96
N GLU A 38 -4.15 -18.13 -29.06
CA GLU A 38 -4.96 -17.17 -29.84
C GLU A 38 -6.11 -16.58 -29.02
N ALA A 39 -6.77 -17.39 -28.19
CA ALA A 39 -7.83 -16.90 -27.32
C ALA A 39 -7.32 -15.89 -26.28
N LEU A 40 -6.12 -16.11 -25.72
CA LEU A 40 -5.49 -15.16 -24.79
C LEU A 40 -5.12 -13.85 -25.48
N GLU A 41 -4.53 -13.92 -26.68
CA GLU A 41 -4.17 -12.75 -27.48
C GLU A 41 -5.39 -11.90 -27.85
N GLN A 42 -6.48 -12.54 -28.29
CA GLN A 42 -7.72 -11.83 -28.60
C GLN A 42 -8.35 -11.16 -27.38
N VAL A 43 -8.34 -11.86 -26.24
CA VAL A 43 -8.84 -11.29 -24.98
C VAL A 43 -7.95 -10.12 -24.53
N ALA A 44 -6.62 -10.23 -24.59
CA ALA A 44 -5.71 -9.12 -24.25
C ALA A 44 -6.02 -7.85 -25.06
N LYS A 45 -6.14 -7.99 -26.39
CA LYS A 45 -6.48 -6.90 -27.31
C LYS A 45 -7.83 -6.25 -27.00
N LYS A 46 -8.83 -7.07 -26.65
CA LYS A 46 -10.16 -6.57 -26.27
C LYS A 46 -10.11 -5.65 -25.04
N PHE A 47 -9.15 -5.84 -24.15
CA PHE A 47 -8.94 -5.01 -22.95
C PHE A 47 -7.82 -3.97 -23.13
N GLY A 48 -7.42 -3.70 -24.38
CA GLY A 48 -6.46 -2.67 -24.74
C GLY A 48 -5.02 -2.98 -24.32
N PHE A 49 -4.64 -4.26 -24.32
CA PHE A 49 -3.25 -4.70 -24.29
C PHE A 49 -2.85 -5.19 -25.69
N ASP A 50 -1.61 -4.99 -26.11
CA ASP A 50 -1.19 -5.38 -27.45
C ASP A 50 -1.09 -6.91 -27.62
N ASN A 51 -0.71 -7.58 -26.53
CA ASN A 51 -0.55 -9.04 -26.46
C ASN A 51 -0.71 -9.55 -25.03
N TRP A 52 -0.80 -10.88 -24.87
CA TRP A 52 -0.93 -11.48 -23.54
C TRP A 52 0.31 -11.29 -22.66
N HIS A 53 1.49 -11.11 -23.26
CA HIS A 53 2.72 -10.85 -22.50
C HIS A 53 2.63 -9.55 -21.70
N GLN A 54 2.08 -8.48 -22.28
CA GLN A 54 1.84 -7.21 -21.58
C GLN A 54 0.85 -7.37 -20.41
N VAL A 55 -0.13 -8.27 -20.51
CA VAL A 55 -1.05 -8.59 -19.40
C VAL A 55 -0.27 -9.21 -18.24
N ILE A 56 0.66 -10.13 -18.54
CA ILE A 56 1.49 -10.78 -17.52
C ILE A 56 2.48 -9.78 -16.91
N ASP A 57 3.14 -8.95 -17.72
CA ASP A 57 4.08 -7.95 -17.23
C ASP A 57 3.39 -6.88 -16.39
N GLY A 58 2.23 -6.40 -16.84
CA GLY A 58 1.38 -5.47 -16.09
C GLY A 58 0.87 -6.05 -14.76
N ASN A 59 0.78 -7.37 -14.65
CA ASN A 59 0.38 -8.06 -13.43
C ASN A 59 1.52 -8.28 -12.44
N LYS A 60 2.76 -8.49 -12.89
CA LYS A 60 3.92 -8.72 -12.01
C LYS A 60 4.06 -7.65 -10.92
N ILE A 61 3.80 -6.39 -11.26
CA ILE A 61 3.92 -5.28 -10.32
C ILE A 61 2.81 -5.35 -9.25
N PHE A 62 1.57 -5.68 -9.66
CA PHE A 62 0.48 -5.97 -8.73
C PHE A 62 0.76 -7.17 -7.84
N GLN A 63 1.41 -8.23 -8.35
CA GLN A 63 1.72 -9.43 -7.55
C GLN A 63 2.61 -9.09 -6.36
N GLU A 64 3.59 -8.21 -6.51
CA GLU A 64 4.46 -7.81 -5.39
C GLU A 64 3.67 -7.02 -4.34
N THR A 65 2.83 -6.07 -4.75
CA THR A 65 1.96 -5.29 -3.86
C THR A 65 0.93 -6.19 -3.15
N GLU A 66 0.23 -7.05 -3.89
CA GLU A 66 -0.75 -8.02 -3.35
C GLU A 66 -0.08 -9.03 -2.41
N ARG A 67 1.13 -9.49 -2.74
CA ARG A 67 1.92 -10.37 -1.87
C ARG A 67 2.30 -9.64 -0.58
N CYS A 68 2.71 -8.39 -0.66
CA CYS A 68 3.02 -7.59 0.52
C CYS A 68 1.77 -7.40 1.39
N LEU A 69 0.61 -7.13 0.80
CA LEU A 69 -0.65 -7.04 1.55
C LEU A 69 -0.95 -8.32 2.32
N ASN A 70 -0.71 -9.49 1.74
CA ASN A 70 -1.05 -10.78 2.37
C ASN A 70 0.03 -11.31 3.32
N HIS A 71 1.30 -10.94 3.12
CA HIS A 71 2.43 -11.61 3.77
C HIS A 71 3.52 -10.67 4.29
N GLY A 72 3.47 -9.40 3.96
CA GLY A 72 4.45 -8.39 4.33
C GLY A 72 3.84 -7.30 5.21
N ILE A 73 4.54 -6.16 5.22
CA ILE A 73 4.21 -5.00 6.03
C ILE A 73 4.30 -3.76 5.14
N PHE A 74 3.25 -2.94 5.14
CA PHE A 74 3.32 -1.56 4.66
C PHE A 74 3.50 -0.61 5.84
N ALA A 75 4.35 0.39 5.66
CA ALA A 75 4.37 1.61 6.46
C ALA A 75 3.59 2.69 5.71
N VAL A 76 2.65 3.33 6.39
CA VAL A 76 1.80 4.39 5.86
C VAL A 76 2.20 5.70 6.50
N PHE A 77 2.53 6.68 5.68
CA PHE A 77 2.91 8.03 6.11
C PHE A 77 1.90 9.04 5.57
N ASN A 78 1.75 10.16 6.26
CA ASN A 78 1.16 11.34 5.64
C ASN A 78 2.06 11.85 4.52
N LEU A 79 1.44 12.37 3.46
CA LEU A 79 2.12 12.92 2.30
C LEU A 79 3.10 14.03 2.70
N GLU A 80 2.72 14.84 3.68
CA GLU A 80 3.55 15.93 4.22
C GLU A 80 4.82 15.40 4.90
N ASP A 81 4.71 14.30 5.64
CA ASP A 81 5.83 13.68 6.35
C ASP A 81 6.72 12.83 5.41
N ALA A 82 6.18 12.34 4.30
CA ALA A 82 6.88 11.48 3.35
C ALA A 82 7.98 12.22 2.54
N ILE A 83 8.00 13.55 2.55
CA ILE A 83 8.92 14.39 1.77
C ILE A 83 10.36 14.36 2.33
N GLU A 84 10.54 14.00 3.60
CA GLU A 84 11.85 14.03 4.29
C GLU A 84 12.57 12.67 4.32
N ILE A 85 12.04 11.66 3.63
CA ILE A 85 12.57 10.31 3.61
C ILE A 85 13.78 10.20 2.64
N PHE A 86 14.91 10.82 2.99
CA PHE A 86 16.06 10.95 2.09
C PHE A 86 17.01 9.74 2.05
N ASP A 87 17.02 8.86 3.06
CA ASP A 87 18.01 7.75 3.16
C ASP A 87 17.45 6.36 3.53
N THR A 88 16.15 6.13 3.37
CA THR A 88 15.55 4.82 3.75
C THR A 88 15.31 3.90 2.58
N LYS A 89 15.81 4.17 1.37
CA LYS A 89 15.58 3.30 0.20
C LYS A 89 16.07 1.86 0.40
N LEU A 90 17.01 1.65 1.32
CA LEU A 90 17.45 0.33 1.75
C LEU A 90 16.38 -0.43 2.57
N TYR A 91 15.53 0.31 3.29
CA TYR A 91 14.56 -0.20 4.25
C TYR A 91 13.10 -0.11 3.77
N LEU A 92 12.80 0.87 2.93
CA LEU A 92 11.48 1.22 2.44
C LEU A 92 11.50 1.33 0.91
N THR A 93 10.46 0.84 0.28
CA THR A 93 10.20 1.07 -1.15
C THR A 93 8.80 1.59 -1.33
N GLU A 94 8.69 2.79 -1.88
CA GLU A 94 7.41 3.39 -2.26
C GLU A 94 6.67 2.44 -3.20
N ASP A 95 5.39 2.23 -2.91
CA ASP A 95 4.52 1.36 -3.68
C ASP A 95 3.34 2.14 -4.23
N ASP A 96 3.53 2.66 -5.44
CA ASP A 96 2.53 3.50 -6.08
C ASP A 96 1.22 2.74 -6.39
N LEU A 97 1.19 1.41 -6.33
CA LEU A 97 -0.04 0.61 -6.55
C LEU A 97 -0.72 0.21 -5.23
N ALA A 98 -0.10 0.47 -4.08
CA ALA A 98 -0.62 0.08 -2.78
C ALA A 98 -2.01 0.67 -2.55
N GLU A 99 -2.20 1.99 -2.79
CA GLU A 99 -3.49 2.68 -2.66
C GLU A 99 -4.63 1.87 -3.29
N VAL A 100 -4.43 1.39 -4.52
CA VAL A 100 -5.44 0.63 -5.27
C VAL A 100 -5.67 -0.75 -4.68
N VAL A 101 -4.58 -1.44 -4.31
CA VAL A 101 -4.64 -2.82 -3.81
C VAL A 101 -5.26 -2.89 -2.42
N ILE A 102 -4.98 -1.89 -1.58
CA ILE A 102 -5.46 -1.83 -0.21
C ILE A 102 -6.80 -1.08 -0.09
N HIS A 103 -7.21 -0.33 -1.11
CA HIS A 103 -8.35 0.58 -1.09
C HIS A 103 -9.54 0.03 -0.30
N ASP A 104 -10.04 -1.15 -0.71
CA ASP A 104 -11.22 -1.75 -0.08
C ASP A 104 -10.96 -2.16 1.37
N ALA A 105 -9.77 -2.71 1.67
CA ALA A 105 -9.40 -3.08 3.03
C ALA A 105 -9.24 -1.85 3.94
N TYR A 106 -8.66 -0.77 3.41
CA TYR A 106 -8.46 0.48 4.14
C TYR A 106 -9.79 1.20 4.34
N TYR A 107 -10.68 1.22 3.35
CA TYR A 107 -12.02 1.75 3.54
C TYR A 107 -12.78 1.00 4.64
N GLN A 108 -12.72 -0.33 4.65
CA GLN A 108 -13.34 -1.12 5.71
C GLN A 108 -12.73 -0.85 7.09
N TYR A 109 -11.43 -0.59 7.18
CA TYR A 109 -10.81 -0.15 8.43
C TYR A 109 -11.30 1.25 8.83
N PHE A 110 -11.21 2.20 7.89
CA PHE A 110 -11.51 3.61 8.06
C PHE A 110 -12.92 3.84 8.64
N ILE A 111 -13.96 3.24 8.03
CA ILE A 111 -15.34 3.44 8.50
C ILE A 111 -15.61 2.93 9.92
N HIS A 112 -14.70 2.14 10.49
CA HIS A 112 -14.77 1.61 11.86
C HIS A 112 -13.92 2.40 12.87
N LEU A 113 -13.17 3.42 12.41
CA LEU A 113 -12.48 4.36 13.29
C LEU A 113 -13.50 5.11 14.16
N ILE A 114 -13.06 5.46 15.36
CA ILE A 114 -13.83 6.31 16.28
C ILE A 114 -13.64 7.75 15.84
N GLU A 115 -14.72 8.52 15.77
CA GLU A 115 -14.64 9.96 15.53
C GLU A 115 -14.05 10.66 16.77
N GLU A 116 -12.95 11.36 16.59
CA GLU A 116 -12.19 11.95 17.71
C GLU A 116 -13.00 13.03 18.44
N ASP A 117 -13.86 13.74 17.71
CA ASP A 117 -14.69 14.82 18.23
C ASP A 117 -16.09 14.36 18.72
N ASP A 118 -16.39 13.06 18.67
CA ASP A 118 -17.70 12.52 19.09
C ASP A 118 -17.72 12.14 20.57
N GLU A 119 -18.50 12.87 21.38
CA GLU A 119 -18.65 12.62 22.82
C GLU A 119 -19.14 11.19 23.14
N ASP A 120 -19.87 10.57 22.23
CA ASP A 120 -20.44 9.23 22.37
C ASP A 120 -19.49 8.10 21.90
N ASN A 121 -18.27 8.44 21.45
CA ASN A 121 -17.26 7.50 20.92
C ASN A 121 -17.84 6.58 19.83
N ARG A 122 -18.63 7.13 18.91
CA ARG A 122 -19.23 6.36 17.81
C ARG A 122 -18.24 6.18 16.66
N GLN A 123 -18.47 5.12 15.89
CA GLN A 123 -17.69 4.85 14.69
C GLN A 123 -18.12 5.79 13.56
N LEU A 124 -17.22 6.12 12.62
CA LEU A 124 -17.54 6.98 11.47
C LEU A 124 -18.79 6.51 10.71
N LYS A 125 -18.95 5.20 10.48
CA LYS A 125 -20.13 4.64 9.79
C LYS A 125 -21.47 4.87 10.51
N ASP A 126 -21.45 5.15 11.81
CA ASP A 126 -22.64 5.40 12.62
C ASP A 126 -23.00 6.90 12.69
N ILE A 127 -22.11 7.75 12.17
CA ILE A 127 -22.22 9.22 12.18
C ILE A 127 -22.54 9.75 10.78
N TYR A 128 -21.80 9.27 9.77
CA TYR A 128 -21.86 9.76 8.40
C TYR A 128 -22.65 8.83 7.48
N THR A 129 -23.20 9.40 6.41
CA THR A 129 -23.78 8.62 5.31
C THR A 129 -22.70 7.96 4.46
N GLU A 130 -23.09 6.94 3.69
CA GLU A 130 -22.17 6.22 2.80
C GLU A 130 -21.53 7.15 1.74
N GLU A 131 -22.27 8.13 1.23
CA GLU A 131 -21.75 9.13 0.29
C GLU A 131 -20.70 10.03 0.95
N GLU A 132 -20.96 10.52 2.17
CA GLU A 132 -20.01 11.35 2.93
C GLU A 132 -18.76 10.55 3.30
N LEU A 133 -18.90 9.31 3.75
CA LEU A 133 -17.76 8.43 4.09
C LEU A 133 -16.83 8.22 2.90
N LYS A 134 -17.36 8.13 1.68
CA LYS A 134 -16.54 8.00 0.47
C LYS A 134 -15.75 9.27 0.19
N GLU A 135 -16.39 10.43 0.28
CA GLU A 135 -15.71 11.72 0.06
C GLU A 135 -14.61 11.96 1.10
N ILE A 136 -14.88 11.65 2.37
CA ILE A 136 -13.88 11.77 3.45
C ILE A 136 -12.74 10.77 3.20
N PHE A 137 -13.07 9.51 2.89
CA PHE A 137 -12.06 8.49 2.64
C PHE A 137 -11.19 8.78 1.42
N ASP A 138 -11.77 9.31 0.34
CA ASP A 138 -11.01 9.70 -0.86
C ASP A 138 -9.96 10.76 -0.50
N ASN A 139 -10.30 11.74 0.35
CA ASN A 139 -9.35 12.72 0.86
C ASN A 139 -8.29 12.08 1.76
N GLU A 140 -8.72 11.25 2.72
CA GLU A 140 -7.84 10.52 3.64
C GLU A 140 -6.80 9.69 2.88
N ILE A 141 -7.23 8.78 2.00
CA ILE A 141 -6.32 7.89 1.28
C ILE A 141 -5.40 8.66 0.32
N SER A 142 -5.88 9.74 -0.30
CA SER A 142 -5.08 10.58 -1.20
C SER A 142 -3.99 11.36 -0.47
N SER A 143 -4.16 11.59 0.84
CA SER A 143 -3.19 12.23 1.71
C SER A 143 -2.10 11.28 2.22
N LYS A 144 -2.15 9.99 1.87
CA LYS A 144 -1.20 8.99 2.35
C LYS A 144 -0.15 8.59 1.31
N LYS A 145 0.99 8.13 1.81
CA LYS A 145 2.05 7.47 1.07
C LYS A 145 2.34 6.10 1.65
N PHE A 146 2.43 5.12 0.76
CA PHE A 146 2.58 3.71 1.12
C PHE A 146 3.97 3.21 0.76
N TYR A 147 4.65 2.63 1.74
CA TYR A 147 5.96 2.05 1.57
C TYR A 147 5.95 0.60 2.02
N ARG A 148 6.48 -0.30 1.18
CA ARG A 148 6.77 -1.68 1.59
C ARG A 148 8.04 -1.69 2.43
N ILE A 149 8.02 -2.43 3.54
CA ILE A 149 9.22 -2.70 4.33
C ILE A 149 10.05 -3.78 3.62
N ASN A 150 11.31 -3.45 3.33
CA ASN A 150 12.23 -4.29 2.55
C ASN A 150 13.07 -5.25 3.40
N PHE A 151 13.14 -5.02 4.71
CA PHE A 151 13.95 -5.83 5.61
C PHE A 151 13.06 -6.59 6.57
N MET A 152 13.22 -7.91 6.60
CA MET A 152 12.66 -8.77 7.63
C MET A 152 13.83 -9.32 8.41
N ILE A 153 13.96 -8.92 9.68
CA ILE A 153 15.00 -9.46 10.55
C ILE A 153 14.62 -10.91 10.89
N PRO A 154 15.46 -11.92 10.56
CA PRO A 154 15.13 -13.31 10.83
C PRO A 154 14.85 -13.56 12.31
N GLY A 155 13.70 -14.17 12.62
CA GLY A 155 13.29 -14.49 13.98
C GLY A 155 12.51 -13.38 14.71
N LEU A 156 12.32 -12.23 14.08
CA LEU A 156 11.53 -11.12 14.62
C LEU A 156 10.03 -11.32 14.29
N SER A 157 9.15 -10.96 15.22
CA SER A 157 7.70 -10.86 14.95
C SER A 157 7.42 -9.69 14.00
N ASP A 158 6.23 -9.67 13.40
CA ASP A 158 5.82 -8.52 12.57
C ASP A 158 5.80 -7.21 13.37
N GLU A 159 5.29 -7.27 14.62
CA GLU A 159 5.34 -6.16 15.59
C GLU A 159 6.77 -5.71 15.87
N GLY A 160 7.68 -6.67 16.08
CA GLY A 160 9.09 -6.36 16.29
C GLY A 160 9.73 -5.70 15.05
N ALA A 161 9.30 -6.08 13.85
CA ALA A 161 9.76 -5.45 12.60
C ALA A 161 9.27 -4.00 12.48
N CYS A 162 8.00 -3.72 12.83
CA CYS A 162 7.47 -2.36 12.95
C CYS A 162 8.28 -1.55 13.97
N TYR A 163 8.48 -2.08 15.17
CA TYR A 163 9.28 -1.43 16.22
C TYR A 163 10.72 -1.15 15.76
N SER A 164 11.37 -2.11 15.08
CA SER A 164 12.73 -1.95 14.58
C SER A 164 12.81 -0.87 13.48
N LEU A 165 11.79 -0.79 12.61
CA LEU A 165 11.69 0.30 11.66
C LEU A 165 11.53 1.63 12.41
N ASN A 166 10.65 1.71 13.40
CA ASN A 166 10.49 2.93 14.20
C ASN A 166 11.82 3.37 14.83
N THR A 167 12.57 2.47 15.49
CA THR A 167 13.89 2.82 16.06
C THR A 167 14.91 3.27 15.01
N LEU A 168 14.86 2.72 13.80
CA LEU A 168 15.73 3.16 12.71
C LEU A 168 15.32 4.54 12.19
N LEU A 169 14.01 4.76 12.02
CA LEU A 169 13.45 6.02 11.56
C LEU A 169 13.66 7.12 12.60
N ASP A 170 13.37 6.89 13.87
CA ASP A 170 13.63 7.78 15.01
C ASP A 170 15.08 8.33 15.00
N LYS A 171 16.05 7.48 14.64
CA LYS A 171 17.46 7.87 14.54
C LYS A 171 17.85 8.57 13.24
N ALA A 172 17.04 8.47 12.18
CA ALA A 172 17.39 8.88 10.82
C ALA A 172 16.47 9.96 10.23
N ILE A 173 15.24 10.09 10.72
CA ILE A 173 14.13 10.88 10.18
C ILE A 173 13.28 11.37 11.37
N VAL A 174 12.87 12.63 11.35
CA VAL A 174 12.07 13.24 12.44
C VAL A 174 10.65 12.64 12.54
N LYS A 175 10.21 11.81 11.59
CA LYS A 175 8.82 11.38 11.42
C LYS A 175 8.68 9.87 11.26
N LEU A 176 7.69 9.33 11.96
CA LEU A 176 7.35 7.91 11.98
C LEU A 176 6.11 7.64 11.10
N PRO A 177 5.88 6.39 10.67
CA PRO A 177 4.63 6.01 10.03
C PRO A 177 3.46 6.32 10.96
N GLU A 178 2.33 6.76 10.43
CA GLU A 178 1.09 6.90 11.21
C GLU A 178 0.47 5.53 11.49
N LEU A 179 0.58 4.64 10.50
CA LEU A 179 -0.11 3.36 10.49
C LEU A 179 0.77 2.31 9.81
N TYR A 180 0.67 1.08 10.30
CA TYR A 180 1.20 -0.10 9.64
C TYR A 180 0.08 -0.98 9.09
N ILE A 181 0.32 -1.60 7.94
CA ILE A 181 -0.54 -2.66 7.42
C ILE A 181 0.25 -3.96 7.46
N VAL A 182 0.00 -4.77 8.50
CA VAL A 182 0.67 -6.05 8.73
C VAL A 182 -0.22 -7.18 8.23
N LYS A 183 0.16 -7.80 7.11
CA LYS A 183 -0.56 -8.95 6.53
C LYS A 183 -2.07 -8.66 6.38
N GLY A 184 -2.40 -7.45 5.94
CA GLY A 184 -3.76 -6.98 5.69
C GLY A 184 -4.50 -6.47 6.93
N LYS A 185 -3.85 -6.43 8.08
CA LYS A 185 -4.38 -5.83 9.31
C LYS A 185 -3.76 -4.46 9.53
N PHE A 186 -4.60 -3.49 9.85
CA PHE A 186 -4.21 -2.13 10.15
C PHE A 186 -3.86 -2.02 11.64
N VAL A 187 -2.69 -1.44 11.93
CA VAL A 187 -2.12 -1.31 13.27
C VAL A 187 -1.60 0.12 13.42
N GLU A 188 -2.22 0.90 14.28
CA GLU A 188 -1.78 2.26 14.60
C GLU A 188 -0.37 2.24 15.16
N ASN A 189 0.42 3.28 14.83
CA ASN A 189 1.75 3.41 15.39
C ASN A 189 1.68 4.12 16.76
N ASP A 190 1.83 3.34 17.82
CA ASP A 190 1.88 3.82 19.20
C ASP A 190 3.30 4.09 19.72
N TYR A 191 4.30 4.05 18.82
CA TYR A 191 5.69 4.29 19.21
C TYR A 191 5.88 5.72 19.71
N ILE A 192 6.34 5.81 20.95
CA ILE A 192 6.71 7.06 21.59
C ILE A 192 8.18 7.33 21.25
N PHE A 193 8.45 8.48 20.61
CA PHE A 193 9.83 8.94 20.38
C PHE A 193 10.64 8.88 21.66
N ASP A 194 11.78 8.19 21.62
CA ASP A 194 12.77 8.23 22.70
C ASP A 194 13.63 9.49 22.51
N ASN A 195 12.96 10.64 22.42
CA ASN A 195 13.58 11.94 22.36
C ASN A 195 13.98 12.35 23.79
N GLU A 196 14.89 11.59 24.42
CA GLU A 196 15.92 12.24 25.22
C GLU A 196 16.74 13.06 24.22
N TRP A 197 16.23 14.26 23.90
CA TRP A 197 17.04 15.31 23.32
C TRP A 197 18.31 15.36 24.15
N PHE A 198 19.46 15.13 23.52
CA PHE A 198 20.68 15.75 24.00
C PHE A 198 20.35 17.24 24.00
N GLU A 199 19.92 17.76 25.16
CA GLU A 199 20.06 19.18 25.45
C GLU A 199 21.46 19.54 24.99
N ASP A 200 21.57 20.54 24.13
CA ASP A 200 22.81 21.02 23.52
C ASP A 200 23.95 21.04 24.53
N ASP A 201 24.66 19.91 24.66
CA ASP A 201 25.87 19.85 25.47
C ASP A 201 26.95 20.44 24.58
N GLU A 202 26.96 21.78 24.50
CA GLU A 202 28.02 22.60 23.91
C GLU A 202 29.39 22.34 24.58
N SER A 203 29.51 21.37 25.48
CA SER A 203 30.74 21.00 26.19
C SER A 203 31.79 20.27 25.35
N TYR A 204 31.57 20.05 24.04
CA TYR A 204 32.52 19.36 23.16
C TYR A 204 33.00 20.16 21.95
N LEU A 205 33.07 21.49 22.06
CA LEU A 205 33.97 22.25 21.20
C LEU A 205 35.36 22.32 21.86
N PRO A 206 36.41 21.71 21.28
CA PRO A 206 37.75 21.86 21.80
C PRO A 206 38.18 23.34 21.66
N GLU A 207 38.56 23.96 22.77
CA GLU A 207 39.18 25.28 22.77
C GLU A 207 40.40 25.28 21.84
N HIS A 208 40.47 26.29 20.97
CA HIS A 208 41.56 26.52 20.02
C HIS A 208 42.90 26.81 20.69
#